data_AF-A0A816DK52-F1
#
_entry.id   AF-A0A816DK52-F1
#
_cell.length_a   1.000
_cell.length_b   1.000
_cell.length_c   1.000
_cell.angle_alpha   90.00
_cell.angle_beta   90.00
_cell.angle_gamma   90.00
#
_symmetry.space_group_name_H-M   'P 1'
#
loop_
_entity.id
_entity.type
_entity.pdbx_description
1 polymer ?
#
loop_
_entity_poly.entity_id
_entity_poly.type
_entity_poly.pdbx_seq_one_letter_code
_entity_poly.pdbx_strand_id
1 'polypeptide(L)'
;MFPRKQQISSQRKEMSIQLKTNEKTSPIAIVELQRITRQKRCSSRWIIGSTIFILVAITCIVASIVALFITIDQSKTTTTTTSTTTTTTTTTTTSTSTTSITTTSTTSTTTFPICSPSLTPITWFEPSTTIPPQCSTYLTISDSTRLYSYYSGYYLSSDNSWPFSSTLFIWIRFQNGSDQNLMDYPVSTGYCDATYPGWYAGLYPSTFYTTATSIVCFNNGSNNCRWCTPVKATSCGDYYVFALLSAPIGSARYCII
;
A
#
# COMPACT_ATOMS: atom_id res chain seq x y z
N MET A 1 66.30 32.54 18.84
CA MET A 1 65.05 32.98 19.49
C MET A 1 64.28 33.84 18.50
N PHE A 2 63.51 33.20 17.61
CA PHE A 2 62.70 33.87 16.58
C PHE A 2 61.29 34.13 17.14
N PRO A 3 60.69 35.31 16.90
CA PRO A 3 59.53 35.75 17.67
C PRO A 3 58.23 35.05 17.24
N ARG A 4 57.54 34.46 18.23
CA ARG A 4 56.23 33.77 18.20
C ARG A 4 55.09 34.47 17.44
N LYS A 5 55.24 35.74 17.04
CA LYS A 5 54.17 36.53 16.41
C LYS A 5 53.96 36.22 14.92
N GLN A 6 54.98 35.76 14.19
CA GLN A 6 54.83 35.43 12.77
C GLN A 6 54.12 34.08 12.53
N GLN A 7 54.28 33.12 13.44
CA GLN A 7 53.68 31.79 13.30
C GLN A 7 52.14 31.82 13.49
N ILE A 8 51.64 32.73 14.32
CA ILE A 8 50.19 32.89 14.59
C ILE A 8 49.48 33.58 13.41
N SER A 9 50.15 34.49 12.68
CA SER A 9 49.53 35.19 11.54
C SER A 9 49.44 34.31 10.28
N SER A 10 50.42 33.41 10.08
CA SER A 10 50.38 32.42 9.00
C SER A 10 49.26 31.41 9.21
N GLN A 11 49.13 30.87 10.42
CA GLN A 11 48.08 29.91 10.79
C GLN A 11 46.66 30.51 10.67
N ARG A 12 46.47 31.80 10.98
CA ARG A 12 45.17 32.48 10.78
C ARG A 12 44.80 32.68 9.32
N LYS A 13 45.79 32.90 8.44
CA LYS A 13 45.54 33.01 7.00
C LYS A 13 45.19 31.65 6.38
N GLU A 14 45.84 30.57 6.78
CA GLU A 14 45.49 29.21 6.33
C GLU A 14 44.09 28.77 6.80
N MET A 15 43.72 29.07 8.05
CA MET A 15 42.39 28.75 8.58
C MET A 15 41.26 29.56 7.91
N SER A 16 41.53 30.79 7.49
CA SER A 16 40.56 31.64 6.78
C SER A 16 40.37 31.22 5.31
N ILE A 17 41.38 30.59 4.70
CA ILE A 17 41.29 30.05 3.34
C ILE A 17 40.50 28.74 3.32
N GLN A 18 40.62 27.90 4.38
CA GLN A 18 39.86 26.64 4.50
C GLN A 18 38.36 26.83 4.83
N LEU A 19 37.96 27.95 5.44
CA LEU A 19 36.52 28.25 5.62
C LEU A 19 35.85 28.76 4.33
N LYS A 20 36.59 29.42 3.43
CA LYS A 20 36.04 29.97 2.19
C LYS A 20 35.88 28.95 1.06
N THR A 21 36.49 27.78 1.17
CA THR A 21 36.34 26.68 0.21
C THR A 21 35.14 25.77 0.47
N ASN A 22 34.39 25.97 1.57
CA ASN A 22 33.26 25.10 1.94
C ASN A 22 31.87 25.74 1.78
N GLU A 23 31.77 26.94 1.20
CA GLU A 23 30.47 27.55 0.85
C GLU A 23 30.06 27.18 -0.58
N LYS A 24 30.07 25.87 -0.88
CA LYS A 24 29.33 25.34 -2.01
C LYS A 24 28.18 24.54 -1.43
N THR A 25 27.11 25.25 -1.10
CA THR A 25 25.83 24.69 -0.67
C THR A 25 25.41 23.64 -1.69
N SER A 26 25.57 22.38 -1.31
CA SER A 26 25.23 21.24 -2.15
C SER A 26 23.74 21.32 -2.51
N PRO A 27 23.34 21.09 -3.77
CA PRO A 27 21.93 21.10 -4.19
C PRO A 27 21.06 20.09 -3.41
N ILE A 28 21.69 19.14 -2.71
CA ILE A 28 21.04 18.15 -1.84
C ILE A 28 20.43 18.81 -0.59
N ALA A 29 21.09 19.82 0.00
CA ALA A 29 20.61 20.48 1.22
C ALA A 29 19.41 21.40 0.97
N ILE A 30 19.33 22.01 -0.21
CA ILE A 30 18.20 22.87 -0.62
C ILE A 30 16.96 22.02 -0.92
N VAL A 31 17.14 20.85 -1.56
CA VAL A 31 16.05 19.91 -1.84
C VAL A 31 15.44 19.35 -0.55
N GLU A 32 16.26 19.02 0.46
CA GLU A 32 15.73 18.53 1.75
C GLU A 32 15.00 19.60 2.57
N LEU A 33 15.52 20.83 2.61
CA LEU A 33 14.80 21.93 3.26
C LEU A 33 13.46 22.26 2.56
N GLN A 34 13.37 22.06 1.24
CA GLN A 34 12.11 22.19 0.49
C GLN A 34 11.13 21.02 0.73
N ARG A 35 11.61 19.78 0.94
CA ARG A 35 10.75 18.63 1.34
C ARG A 35 10.14 18.83 2.73
N ILE A 36 10.96 19.19 3.71
CA ILE A 36 10.52 19.38 5.10
C ILE A 36 9.48 20.52 5.21
N THR A 37 9.67 21.61 4.47
CA THR A 37 8.70 22.73 4.48
C THR A 37 7.40 22.42 3.75
N ARG A 38 7.40 21.59 2.70
CA ARG A 38 6.17 21.11 2.04
C ARG A 38 5.39 20.11 2.91
N GLN A 39 6.08 19.21 3.60
CA GLN A 39 5.44 18.21 4.48
C GLN A 39 4.75 18.85 5.68
N LYS A 40 5.37 19.88 6.30
CA LYS A 40 4.76 20.67 7.39
C LYS A 40 3.56 21.51 6.93
N ARG A 41 3.56 21.97 5.67
CA ARG A 41 2.45 22.76 5.10
C ARG A 41 1.21 21.90 4.77
N CYS A 42 1.41 20.62 4.44
CA CYS A 42 0.32 19.65 4.27
C CYS A 42 -0.28 19.20 5.61
N SER A 43 0.53 18.93 6.64
CA SER A 43 0.00 18.54 7.96
C SER A 43 -0.77 19.68 8.64
N SER A 44 -0.28 20.92 8.54
CA SER A 44 -0.95 22.08 9.13
C SER A 44 -2.32 22.36 8.51
N ARG A 45 -2.47 22.21 7.18
CA ARG A 45 -3.76 22.38 6.49
C ARG A 45 -4.79 21.31 6.88
N TRP A 46 -4.34 20.08 7.13
CA TRP A 46 -5.23 19.00 7.57
C TRP A 46 -5.67 19.16 9.02
N ILE A 47 -4.77 19.63 9.89
CA ILE A 47 -5.08 19.92 11.31
C ILE A 47 -6.09 21.06 11.44
N ILE A 48 -5.94 22.15 10.66
CA ILE A 48 -6.87 23.28 10.69
C ILE A 48 -8.27 22.89 10.17
N GLY A 49 -8.33 22.03 9.13
CA GLY A 49 -9.61 21.49 8.65
C GLY A 49 -10.30 20.58 9.67
N SER A 50 -9.52 19.76 10.37
CA SER A 50 -10.01 18.85 11.40
C SER A 50 -10.52 19.60 12.64
N THR A 51 -9.81 20.64 13.12
CA THR A 51 -10.25 21.43 14.28
C THR A 51 -11.52 22.22 13.99
N ILE A 52 -11.67 22.80 12.80
CA ILE A 52 -12.90 23.50 12.40
C ILE A 52 -14.08 22.51 12.33
N PHE A 53 -13.87 21.31 11.75
CA PHE A 53 -14.91 20.29 11.68
C PHE A 53 -15.35 19.79 13.06
N ILE A 54 -14.39 19.59 13.99
CA ILE A 54 -14.68 19.21 15.37
C ILE A 54 -15.47 20.31 16.09
N LEU A 55 -15.11 21.59 15.92
CA LEU A 55 -15.84 22.70 16.53
C LEU A 55 -17.28 22.81 16.00
N VAL A 56 -17.49 22.62 14.69
CA VAL A 56 -18.83 22.60 14.08
C VAL A 56 -19.65 21.40 14.57
N ALA A 57 -19.04 20.22 14.70
CA ALA A 57 -19.71 19.05 15.25
C ALA A 57 -20.14 19.27 16.71
N ILE A 58 -19.26 19.88 17.53
CA ILE A 58 -19.57 20.20 18.94
C ILE A 58 -20.71 21.21 19.02
N THR A 59 -20.72 22.28 18.21
CA THR A 59 -21.82 23.25 18.24
C THR A 59 -23.14 22.64 17.78
N CYS A 60 -23.13 21.74 16.81
CA CYS A 60 -24.32 20.98 16.41
C CYS A 60 -24.81 20.06 17.53
N ILE A 61 -23.93 19.33 18.21
CA ILE A 61 -24.29 18.42 19.32
C ILE A 61 -24.88 19.21 20.49
N VAL A 62 -24.28 20.34 20.86
CA VAL A 62 -24.80 21.21 21.94
C VAL A 62 -26.17 21.77 21.56
N ALA A 63 -26.39 22.18 20.32
CA ALA A 63 -27.69 22.64 19.84
C ALA A 63 -28.76 21.53 19.90
N SER A 64 -28.41 20.29 19.54
CA SER A 64 -29.31 19.13 19.64
C SER A 64 -29.65 18.77 21.08
N ILE A 65 -28.68 18.87 22.00
CA ILE A 65 -28.90 18.62 23.43
C ILE A 65 -29.81 19.69 24.04
N VAL A 66 -29.61 20.98 23.70
CA VAL A 66 -30.47 22.08 24.16
C VAL A 66 -31.91 21.91 23.64
N ALA A 67 -32.09 21.47 22.39
CA ALA A 67 -33.41 21.15 21.85
C ALA A 67 -34.09 19.97 22.58
N LEU A 68 -33.31 19.00 23.06
CA LEU A 68 -33.80 17.90 23.88
C LEU A 68 -34.27 18.38 25.26
N PHE A 69 -33.60 19.36 25.87
CA PHE A 69 -34.01 19.91 27.17
C PHE A 69 -35.25 20.81 27.09
N ILE A 70 -35.47 21.52 25.97
CA ILE A 70 -36.64 22.39 25.79
C ILE A 70 -37.94 21.58 25.60
N THR A 71 -37.86 20.28 25.30
CA THR A 71 -39.04 19.40 25.09
C THR A 71 -39.47 18.61 26.34
N ILE A 72 -38.80 18.76 27.50
CA ILE A 72 -39.10 18.01 28.73
C ILE A 72 -39.95 18.81 29.73
N ASP A 73 -40.83 19.72 29.27
CA ASP A 73 -41.71 20.46 30.20
C ASP A 73 -43.22 20.26 29.99
N GLN A 74 -43.62 19.21 29.27
CA GLN A 74 -45.03 18.80 29.17
C GLN A 74 -45.17 17.27 29.05
N SER A 75 -45.14 16.54 30.17
CA SER A 75 -46.07 15.42 30.40
C SER A 75 -45.89 14.83 31.80
N LYS A 76 -46.65 15.43 32.72
CA LYS A 76 -47.09 14.79 33.95
C LYS A 76 -48.06 13.65 33.59
N THR A 77 -48.06 12.58 34.41
CA THR A 77 -49.20 11.70 34.76
C THR A 77 -49.24 10.29 34.10
N THR A 78 -48.80 9.28 34.89
CA THR A 78 -49.58 8.08 35.31
C THR A 78 -49.59 6.76 34.50
N THR A 79 -48.89 5.77 35.09
CA THR A 79 -49.35 4.41 35.50
C THR A 79 -49.68 3.34 34.44
N THR A 80 -48.96 2.21 34.47
CA THR A 80 -49.43 0.88 34.98
C THR A 80 -48.61 -0.28 34.40
N THR A 81 -48.10 -1.10 35.31
CA THR A 81 -47.48 -2.44 35.20
C THR A 81 -48.26 -3.45 34.36
N THR A 82 -47.58 -4.30 33.58
CA THR A 82 -47.82 -5.77 33.52
C THR A 82 -46.71 -6.45 32.70
N SER A 83 -46.05 -7.43 33.32
CA SER A 83 -45.07 -8.33 32.73
C SER A 83 -45.78 -9.58 32.20
N THR A 84 -45.47 -10.02 30.97
CA THR A 84 -45.83 -11.37 30.49
C THR A 84 -44.69 -11.99 29.71
N THR A 85 -44.18 -13.08 30.26
CA THR A 85 -43.20 -14.03 29.72
C THR A 85 -43.79 -14.81 28.56
N THR A 86 -43.03 -15.05 27.48
CA THR A 86 -43.32 -16.17 26.56
C THR A 86 -42.04 -16.78 26.01
N THR A 87 -41.87 -18.04 26.40
CA THR A 87 -40.87 -19.03 25.94
C THR A 87 -41.30 -19.61 24.60
N THR A 88 -40.39 -19.71 23.63
CA THR A 88 -40.54 -20.68 22.52
C THR A 88 -39.20 -21.29 22.12
N THR A 89 -39.26 -22.58 21.86
CA THR A 89 -38.23 -23.63 21.86
C THR A 89 -38.04 -24.14 20.42
N THR A 90 -36.78 -24.44 20.03
CA THR A 90 -36.32 -25.44 19.02
C THR A 90 -36.68 -25.15 17.54
N THR A 91 -35.80 -25.31 16.54
CA THR A 91 -35.51 -26.61 15.89
C THR A 91 -34.31 -26.56 14.94
N THR A 92 -33.50 -27.60 15.03
CA THR A 92 -32.40 -28.05 14.17
C THR A 92 -32.89 -28.57 12.82
N THR A 93 -32.22 -28.23 11.71
CA THR A 93 -32.26 -29.04 10.48
C THR A 93 -30.94 -28.97 9.70
N THR A 94 -30.20 -30.08 9.81
CA THR A 94 -29.18 -30.60 8.90
C THR A 94 -29.81 -31.01 7.57
N SER A 95 -29.25 -30.66 6.40
CA SER A 95 -29.14 -31.57 5.23
C SER A 95 -28.35 -31.01 4.03
N THR A 96 -27.31 -31.76 3.66
CA THR A 96 -26.94 -32.27 2.31
C THR A 96 -26.54 -31.35 1.15
N SER A 97 -25.29 -31.60 0.75
CA SER A 97 -24.66 -31.47 -0.56
C SER A 97 -25.48 -32.05 -1.71
N THR A 98 -25.60 -31.31 -2.81
CA THR A 98 -25.95 -31.88 -4.12
C THR A 98 -25.15 -31.18 -5.22
N THR A 99 -24.33 -31.99 -5.89
CA THR A 99 -23.56 -31.69 -7.10
C THR A 99 -24.49 -31.54 -8.29
N SER A 100 -24.36 -30.46 -9.05
CA SER A 100 -24.94 -30.37 -10.40
C SER A 100 -23.90 -29.82 -11.38
N ILE A 101 -23.67 -30.64 -12.41
CA ILE A 101 -22.82 -30.40 -13.57
C ILE A 101 -23.72 -29.74 -14.62
N THR A 102 -23.31 -28.58 -15.16
CA THR A 102 -23.99 -27.98 -16.32
C THR A 102 -22.95 -27.45 -17.32
N THR A 103 -23.12 -27.86 -18.57
CA THR A 103 -22.24 -27.70 -19.72
C THR A 103 -22.52 -26.40 -20.49
N THR A 104 -21.44 -25.73 -20.93
CA THR A 104 -21.27 -24.84 -22.09
C THR A 104 -22.31 -23.77 -22.47
N SER A 105 -21.85 -22.51 -22.53
CA SER A 105 -22.13 -21.60 -23.66
C SER A 105 -21.15 -20.40 -23.67
N THR A 106 -20.38 -20.26 -24.74
CA THR A 106 -19.48 -19.15 -25.06
C THR A 106 -20.25 -17.87 -25.40
N THR A 107 -20.12 -16.85 -24.55
CA THR A 107 -20.52 -15.47 -24.86
C THR A 107 -19.37 -14.54 -24.50
N SER A 108 -18.76 -13.95 -25.52
CA SER A 108 -17.68 -12.97 -25.40
C SER A 108 -18.17 -11.73 -24.66
N THR A 109 -17.83 -11.64 -23.38
CA THR A 109 -17.97 -10.46 -22.53
C THR A 109 -16.60 -10.14 -21.96
N THR A 110 -16.20 -8.87 -22.05
CA THR A 110 -15.00 -8.29 -21.42
C THR A 110 -15.09 -8.50 -19.90
N THR A 111 -14.62 -9.67 -19.44
CA THR A 111 -14.69 -10.12 -18.05
C THR A 111 -13.39 -9.77 -17.36
N PHE A 112 -13.49 -9.15 -16.19
CA PHE A 112 -12.39 -9.07 -15.23
C PHE A 112 -11.72 -10.44 -15.08
N PRO A 113 -10.38 -10.52 -14.92
CA PRO A 113 -9.71 -11.79 -14.83
C PRO A 113 -10.27 -12.58 -13.64
N ILE A 114 -10.80 -13.76 -13.93
CA ILE A 114 -11.13 -14.73 -12.90
C ILE A 114 -9.83 -15.01 -12.16
N CYS A 115 -9.87 -14.94 -10.82
CA CYS A 115 -8.72 -15.22 -9.97
C CYS A 115 -8.40 -16.72 -9.99
N SER A 116 -7.89 -17.18 -11.12
CA SER A 116 -7.34 -18.52 -11.31
C SER A 116 -5.93 -18.33 -11.85
N PRO A 117 -4.89 -18.69 -11.08
CA PRO A 117 -3.53 -18.65 -11.60
C PRO A 117 -3.44 -19.64 -12.77
N SER A 118 -3.11 -19.14 -13.95
CA SER A 118 -2.78 -20.01 -15.07
C SER A 118 -1.38 -20.56 -14.85
N LEU A 119 -1.30 -21.81 -14.40
CA LEU A 119 -0.03 -22.53 -14.35
C LEU A 119 0.32 -22.93 -15.79
N THR A 120 1.04 -22.07 -16.49
CA THR A 120 1.61 -22.47 -17.78
C THR A 120 2.65 -23.56 -17.55
N PRO A 121 2.61 -24.69 -18.28
CA PRO A 121 3.64 -25.71 -18.19
C PRO A 121 5.01 -25.09 -18.50
N ILE A 122 6.02 -25.53 -17.77
CA ILE A 122 7.39 -25.03 -17.89
C ILE A 122 7.93 -25.46 -19.24
N THR A 123 7.81 -24.61 -20.25
CA THR A 123 8.52 -24.78 -21.52
C THR A 123 9.93 -24.22 -21.32
N TRP A 124 10.94 -25.03 -21.63
CA TRP A 124 12.33 -24.55 -21.63
C TRP A 124 12.45 -23.48 -22.71
N PHE A 125 12.48 -22.21 -22.29
CA PHE A 125 12.67 -21.07 -23.18
C PHE A 125 14.17 -20.86 -23.38
N GLU A 126 14.59 -20.73 -24.64
CA GLU A 126 15.95 -20.36 -24.99
C GLU A 126 16.34 -19.01 -24.38
N PRO A 127 17.61 -18.84 -23.96
CA PRO A 127 18.08 -17.58 -23.41
C PRO A 127 17.98 -16.47 -24.45
N SER A 128 17.22 -15.42 -24.13
CA SER A 128 17.18 -14.20 -24.93
C SER A 128 18.51 -13.46 -24.83
N THR A 129 19.12 -13.12 -25.96
CA THR A 129 20.34 -12.28 -26.02
C THR A 129 20.04 -10.78 -25.99
N THR A 130 18.76 -10.40 -26.07
CA THR A 130 18.34 -9.00 -26.07
C THR A 130 17.85 -8.59 -24.69
N ILE A 131 18.41 -7.50 -24.15
CA ILE A 131 17.97 -6.91 -22.88
C ILE A 131 16.58 -6.26 -23.08
N PRO A 132 15.55 -6.69 -22.35
CA PRO A 132 14.22 -6.12 -22.46
C PRO A 132 14.20 -4.65 -22.01
N PRO A 133 13.43 -3.75 -22.66
CA PRO A 133 13.41 -2.32 -22.31
C PRO A 133 13.05 -2.05 -20.84
N GLN A 134 12.18 -2.87 -20.26
CA GLN A 134 11.77 -2.77 -18.85
C GLN A 134 12.91 -3.09 -17.87
N CYS A 135 14.02 -3.66 -18.32
CA CYS A 135 15.23 -3.82 -17.52
C CYS A 135 16.10 -2.55 -17.49
N SER A 136 15.78 -1.54 -18.30
CA SER A 136 16.49 -0.25 -18.31
C SER A 136 15.60 0.90 -17.85
N THR A 137 14.28 0.80 -18.06
CA THR A 137 13.31 1.86 -17.76
C THR A 137 12.18 1.32 -16.90
N TYR A 138 12.16 1.73 -15.63
CA TYR A 138 11.16 1.37 -14.63
C TYR A 138 11.06 2.45 -13.55
N LEU A 139 9.95 2.44 -12.79
CA LEU A 139 9.83 3.22 -11.56
C LEU A 139 10.36 2.41 -10.39
N THR A 140 11.13 3.05 -9.53
CA THR A 140 11.60 2.45 -8.29
C THR A 140 10.64 2.76 -7.13
N ILE A 141 10.31 1.75 -6.34
CA ILE A 141 9.61 1.90 -5.05
C ILE A 141 10.50 1.38 -3.93
N SER A 142 10.90 2.26 -3.01
CA SER A 142 11.78 1.95 -1.88
C SER A 142 11.09 2.13 -0.52
N ASP A 143 9.85 1.68 -0.43
CA ASP A 143 9.02 1.84 0.75
C ASP A 143 9.13 0.60 1.64
N SER A 144 9.87 0.69 2.75
CA SER A 144 10.15 -0.45 3.64
C SER A 144 8.90 -0.98 4.36
N THR A 145 7.82 -0.21 4.40
CA THR A 145 6.56 -0.69 5.00
C THR A 145 5.88 -1.76 4.16
N ARG A 146 6.37 -2.04 2.94
CA ARG A 146 5.90 -3.12 2.05
C ARG A 146 6.44 -4.49 2.40
N LEU A 147 7.48 -4.57 3.24
CA LEU A 147 8.10 -5.82 3.66
C LEU A 147 7.07 -6.72 4.35
N TYR A 148 7.11 -8.02 4.08
CA TYR A 148 6.24 -9.00 4.72
C TYR A 148 6.45 -9.06 6.24
N SER A 149 7.62 -8.63 6.73
CA SER A 149 7.92 -8.52 8.15
C SER A 149 7.34 -7.27 8.81
N TYR A 150 6.88 -6.30 8.04
CA TYR A 150 6.32 -5.06 8.56
C TYR A 150 4.85 -5.27 8.95
N TYR A 151 4.58 -5.20 10.25
CA TYR A 151 3.24 -5.26 10.82
C TYR A 151 2.93 -3.92 11.51
N SER A 152 1.94 -3.17 11.01
CA SER A 152 1.57 -1.88 11.59
C SER A 152 0.37 -1.95 12.53
N GLY A 153 -0.49 -2.97 12.39
CA GLY A 153 -1.79 -3.04 13.09
C GLY A 153 -2.79 -1.94 12.68
N TYR A 154 -2.35 -0.93 11.94
CA TYR A 154 -3.13 0.16 11.38
C TYR A 154 -2.98 0.09 9.85
N TYR A 155 -4.04 -0.28 9.15
CA TYR A 155 -3.99 -0.56 7.71
C TYR A 155 -4.02 0.72 6.85
N LEU A 156 -2.91 1.45 6.82
CA LEU A 156 -2.88 2.82 6.32
C LEU A 156 -2.50 2.95 4.84
N SER A 157 -1.90 1.91 4.24
CA SER A 157 -1.39 1.98 2.88
C SER A 157 -2.25 1.25 1.86
N SER A 158 -2.22 1.73 0.61
CA SER A 158 -3.02 1.21 -0.50
C SER A 158 -2.35 1.49 -1.85
N ASP A 159 -2.39 0.53 -2.76
CA ASP A 159 -1.89 0.60 -4.13
C ASP A 159 -3.02 0.70 -5.17
N ASN A 160 -4.22 1.08 -4.74
CA ASN A 160 -5.37 1.32 -5.62
C ASN A 160 -5.29 2.68 -6.37
N SER A 161 -4.16 3.37 -6.31
CA SER A 161 -3.96 4.69 -6.90
C SER A 161 -2.49 4.89 -7.32
N TRP A 162 -2.08 6.14 -7.54
CA TRP A 162 -0.74 6.50 -7.99
C TRP A 162 0.36 5.85 -7.11
N PRO A 163 1.46 5.32 -7.69
CA PRO A 163 1.90 5.43 -9.08
C PRO A 163 1.20 4.48 -10.06
N PHE A 164 0.30 3.63 -9.57
CA PHE A 164 -0.37 2.62 -10.38
C PHE A 164 -1.58 3.19 -11.14
N SER A 165 -1.97 2.51 -12.22
CA SER A 165 -3.13 2.83 -13.04
C SER A 165 -4.04 1.60 -13.17
N SER A 166 -5.34 1.82 -13.23
CA SER A 166 -6.33 0.75 -13.44
C SER A 166 -6.32 0.20 -14.86
N THR A 167 -5.77 0.93 -15.82
CA THR A 167 -5.82 0.58 -17.26
C THR A 167 -4.44 0.35 -17.85
N LEU A 168 -3.40 0.97 -17.29
CA LEU A 168 -2.04 0.92 -17.83
C LEU A 168 -1.09 0.22 -16.87
N PHE A 169 -0.34 -0.76 -17.39
CA PHE A 169 0.74 -1.39 -16.67
C PHE A 169 1.88 -0.42 -16.42
N ILE A 170 2.33 -0.36 -15.18
CA ILE A 170 3.51 0.40 -14.78
C ILE A 170 4.61 -0.58 -14.40
N TRP A 171 5.79 -0.43 -15.00
CA TRP A 171 6.96 -1.24 -14.68
C TRP A 171 7.60 -0.73 -13.39
N ILE A 172 7.60 -1.58 -12.37
CA ILE A 172 8.09 -1.30 -11.02
C ILE A 172 9.28 -2.18 -10.68
N ARG A 173 10.29 -1.59 -10.05
CA ARG A 173 11.30 -2.32 -9.29
C ARG A 173 11.17 -1.95 -7.82
N PHE A 174 11.05 -2.94 -6.94
CA PHE A 174 11.11 -2.69 -5.50
C PHE A 174 12.58 -2.62 -5.04
N GLN A 175 12.90 -1.68 -4.14
CA GLN A 175 14.26 -1.45 -3.65
C GLN A 175 14.28 -1.08 -2.16
N ASN A 176 14.51 -2.05 -1.29
CA ASN A 176 14.68 -1.89 0.17
C ASN A 176 15.85 -2.73 0.73
N GLY A 177 16.80 -3.11 -0.12
CA GLY A 177 17.85 -4.08 0.20
C GLY A 177 18.17 -4.94 -1.03
N SER A 178 18.86 -6.07 -0.82
CA SER A 178 19.08 -7.05 -1.88
C SER A 178 17.78 -7.81 -2.17
N ASP A 179 17.45 -7.98 -3.45
CA ASP A 179 16.42 -8.90 -3.99
C ASP A 179 15.00 -8.77 -3.43
N GLN A 180 14.43 -7.57 -3.57
CA GLN A 180 13.08 -7.27 -3.15
C GLN A 180 12.08 -7.63 -4.25
N ASN A 181 11.50 -8.82 -4.12
CA ASN A 181 10.47 -9.33 -5.02
C ASN A 181 9.11 -9.34 -4.32
N LEU A 182 8.04 -9.39 -5.09
CA LEU A 182 6.73 -9.68 -4.52
C LEU A 182 6.79 -11.01 -3.74
N MET A 183 5.99 -11.13 -2.69
CA MET A 183 5.83 -12.41 -2.01
C MET A 183 5.27 -13.46 -2.99
N ASP A 184 5.81 -14.67 -3.03
CA ASP A 184 5.34 -15.78 -3.86
C ASP A 184 4.37 -16.72 -3.13
N TYR A 185 4.01 -16.37 -1.89
CA TYR A 185 3.03 -17.07 -1.09
C TYR A 185 2.05 -16.10 -0.41
N PRO A 186 0.85 -16.58 -0.02
CA PRO A 186 -0.13 -15.75 0.68
C PRO A 186 0.41 -15.13 1.97
N VAL A 187 0.28 -13.82 2.08
CA VAL A 187 0.63 -13.07 3.29
C VAL A 187 -0.63 -12.84 4.12
N SER A 188 -0.55 -12.98 5.45
CA SER A 188 -1.67 -12.73 6.36
C SER A 188 -2.05 -11.24 6.38
N THR A 189 -3.32 -10.95 6.61
CA THR A 189 -3.83 -9.57 6.73
C THR A 189 -3.08 -8.77 7.81
N GLY A 190 -2.76 -7.50 7.56
CA GLY A 190 -2.08 -6.61 8.52
C GLY A 190 -0.57 -6.52 8.39
N TYR A 191 0.02 -7.38 7.56
CA TYR A 191 1.40 -7.22 7.13
C TYR A 191 1.48 -6.29 5.91
N CYS A 192 2.69 -5.82 5.61
CA CYS A 192 2.99 -4.96 4.48
C CYS A 192 2.22 -3.61 4.53
N ASP A 193 1.82 -3.20 5.75
CA ASP A 193 1.00 -2.03 6.06
C ASP A 193 -0.38 -2.02 5.36
N ALA A 194 -0.93 -3.20 5.07
CA ALA A 194 -2.14 -3.35 4.26
C ALA A 194 -3.19 -4.24 4.94
N THR A 195 -4.46 -3.90 4.75
CA THR A 195 -5.57 -4.79 5.14
C THR A 195 -5.54 -6.03 4.26
N TYR A 196 -5.29 -5.82 2.97
CA TYR A 196 -5.33 -6.87 1.95
C TYR A 196 -3.97 -6.97 1.26
N PRO A 197 -3.00 -7.67 1.85
CA PRO A 197 -1.69 -7.82 1.25
C PRO A 197 -1.77 -8.67 -0.03
N GLY A 198 -1.08 -8.18 -1.05
CA GLY A 198 -0.97 -8.78 -2.37
C GLY A 198 0.30 -9.62 -2.51
N TRP A 199 0.17 -10.80 -3.09
CA TRP A 199 1.27 -11.73 -3.38
C TRP A 199 1.21 -12.22 -4.83
N TYR A 200 2.37 -12.46 -5.44
CA TYR A 200 2.53 -12.98 -6.79
C TYR A 200 2.17 -14.47 -6.85
N ALA A 201 1.05 -14.80 -7.49
CA ALA A 201 0.54 -16.17 -7.58
C ALA A 201 1.02 -16.85 -8.87
N GLY A 202 2.33 -16.96 -9.05
CA GLY A 202 2.95 -17.62 -10.19
C GLY A 202 4.38 -18.04 -9.90
N LEU A 203 5.06 -18.56 -10.91
CA LEU A 203 6.49 -18.87 -10.85
C LEU A 203 7.30 -17.71 -11.43
N TYR A 204 8.36 -17.34 -10.72
CA TYR A 204 9.31 -16.37 -11.23
C TYR A 204 10.04 -16.89 -12.49
N PRO A 205 10.25 -16.06 -13.51
CA PRO A 205 11.05 -16.45 -14.66
C PRO A 205 12.50 -16.69 -14.24
N SER A 206 12.98 -17.93 -14.35
CA SER A 206 14.36 -18.31 -13.96
C SER A 206 15.40 -17.90 -15.00
N THR A 207 15.01 -17.75 -16.26
CA THR A 207 15.92 -17.41 -17.36
C THR A 207 16.03 -15.89 -17.49
N PHE A 208 17.26 -15.38 -17.60
CA PHE A 208 17.49 -13.95 -17.81
C PHE A 208 16.79 -13.45 -19.06
N TYR A 209 16.29 -12.22 -18.97
CA TYR A 209 15.62 -11.51 -20.05
C TYR A 209 14.34 -12.17 -20.54
N THR A 210 13.74 -13.04 -19.73
CA THR A 210 12.43 -13.63 -20.00
C THR A 210 11.35 -12.98 -19.13
N THR A 211 10.13 -12.95 -19.66
CA THR A 211 8.96 -12.36 -18.99
C THR A 211 7.91 -13.45 -18.76
N ALA A 212 7.53 -13.66 -17.51
CA ALA A 212 6.40 -14.50 -17.13
C ALA A 212 5.14 -13.64 -16.91
N THR A 213 3.98 -14.12 -17.33
CA THR A 213 2.68 -13.49 -17.03
C THR A 213 1.98 -14.29 -15.95
N SER A 214 1.42 -13.61 -14.96
CA SER A 214 0.67 -14.23 -13.86
C SER A 214 -0.38 -13.27 -13.30
N ILE A 215 -0.86 -13.53 -12.08
CA ILE A 215 -1.71 -12.66 -11.29
C ILE A 215 -1.05 -12.33 -9.95
N VAL A 216 -1.35 -11.14 -9.42
CA VAL A 216 -1.22 -10.86 -7.98
C VAL A 216 -2.56 -11.16 -7.32
N CYS A 217 -2.53 -11.94 -6.26
CA CYS A 217 -3.67 -12.27 -5.42
C CYS A 217 -3.66 -11.41 -4.15
N PHE A 218 -4.81 -10.86 -3.77
CA PHE A 218 -4.98 -10.09 -2.53
C PHE A 218 -5.76 -10.89 -1.50
N ASN A 219 -5.16 -11.08 -0.33
CA ASN A 219 -5.71 -11.86 0.77
C ASN A 219 -6.70 -11.03 1.60
N ASN A 220 -7.88 -11.59 1.95
CA ASN A 220 -8.82 -10.97 2.88
C ASN A 220 -8.96 -11.70 4.24
N GLY A 221 -8.09 -12.66 4.51
CA GLY A 221 -8.06 -13.49 5.72
C GLY A 221 -8.89 -14.79 5.62
N SER A 222 -9.96 -14.81 4.82
CA SER A 222 -10.78 -16.02 4.57
C SER A 222 -10.48 -16.67 3.22
N ASN A 223 -10.07 -15.87 2.24
CA ASN A 223 -9.64 -16.30 0.93
C ASN A 223 -8.35 -15.55 0.57
N ASN A 224 -7.30 -16.33 0.34
CA ASN A 224 -5.96 -15.84 0.04
C ASN A 224 -5.85 -15.19 -1.36
N CYS A 225 -6.86 -15.33 -2.21
CA CYS A 225 -6.97 -14.69 -3.52
C CYS A 225 -8.40 -14.20 -3.75
N ARG A 226 -8.92 -13.38 -2.82
CA ARG A 226 -10.27 -12.82 -2.92
C ARG A 226 -10.41 -11.86 -4.10
N TRP A 227 -9.36 -11.08 -4.35
CA TRP A 227 -9.22 -10.21 -5.50
C TRP A 227 -7.90 -10.45 -6.18
N CYS A 228 -7.78 -10.06 -7.44
CA CYS A 228 -6.55 -10.22 -8.17
C CYS A 228 -6.38 -9.15 -9.26
N THR A 229 -5.13 -8.95 -9.66
CA THR A 229 -4.75 -8.14 -10.83
C THR A 229 -3.79 -8.95 -11.70
N PRO A 230 -3.81 -8.78 -13.03
CA PRO A 230 -2.78 -9.36 -13.88
C PRO A 230 -1.42 -8.70 -13.58
N VAL A 231 -0.34 -9.44 -13.78
CA VAL A 231 1.04 -8.97 -13.60
C VAL A 231 1.96 -9.62 -14.63
N LYS A 232 3.00 -8.90 -15.03
CA LYS A 232 4.14 -9.50 -15.75
C LYS A 232 5.40 -9.34 -14.91
N ALA A 233 6.15 -10.41 -14.71
CA ALA A 233 7.46 -10.37 -14.06
C ALA A 233 8.53 -10.59 -15.12
N THR A 234 9.55 -9.75 -15.18
CA THR A 234 10.72 -9.93 -16.05
C THR A 234 11.94 -10.16 -15.19
N SER A 235 12.72 -11.21 -15.50
CA SER A 235 14.04 -11.41 -14.92
C SER A 235 15.07 -10.57 -15.69
N CYS A 236 15.76 -9.67 -15.00
CA CYS A 236 16.74 -8.75 -15.61
C CYS A 236 18.20 -9.14 -15.31
N GLY A 237 18.43 -10.39 -14.87
CA GLY A 237 19.74 -10.83 -14.37
C GLY A 237 19.71 -10.86 -12.84
N ASP A 238 20.04 -9.74 -12.23
CA ASP A 238 20.22 -9.61 -10.77
C ASP A 238 18.97 -9.14 -10.02
N TYR A 239 17.86 -8.88 -10.72
CA TYR A 239 16.63 -8.37 -10.12
C TYR A 239 15.43 -8.65 -11.02
N TYR A 240 14.24 -8.53 -10.43
CA TYR A 240 12.99 -8.57 -11.16
C TYR A 240 12.38 -7.18 -11.31
N VAL A 241 11.67 -7.00 -12.43
CA VAL A 241 10.77 -5.86 -12.66
C VAL A 241 9.37 -6.37 -12.92
N PHE A 242 8.38 -5.66 -12.39
CA PHE A 242 6.98 -6.06 -12.40
C PHE A 242 6.13 -5.04 -13.14
N ALA A 243 5.40 -5.48 -14.16
CA ALA A 243 4.33 -4.69 -14.76
C ALA A 243 3.09 -4.84 -13.88
N LEU A 244 2.71 -3.79 -13.15
CA LEU A 244 1.62 -3.79 -12.18
C LEU A 244 0.51 -2.80 -12.57
N LEU A 245 -0.74 -3.19 -12.30
CA LEU A 245 -1.91 -2.30 -12.32
C LEU A 245 -2.19 -1.76 -10.92
N SER A 246 -3.14 -0.84 -10.77
CA SER A 246 -3.65 -0.46 -9.45
C SER A 246 -4.37 -1.64 -8.80
N ALA A 247 -4.20 -1.81 -7.50
CA ALA A 247 -4.97 -2.78 -6.74
C ALA A 247 -6.49 -2.50 -6.91
N PRO A 248 -7.35 -3.53 -6.99
CA PRO A 248 -8.75 -3.37 -7.37
C PRO A 248 -9.62 -2.87 -6.22
N ILE A 249 -9.11 -2.85 -5.00
CA ILE A 249 -9.81 -2.45 -3.78
C ILE A 249 -8.92 -1.53 -2.94
N GLY A 250 -9.53 -0.64 -2.15
CA GLY A 250 -8.81 0.18 -1.17
C GLY A 250 -8.16 -0.66 -0.08
N SER A 251 -7.06 -0.16 0.48
CA SER A 251 -6.24 -0.82 1.51
C SER A 251 -5.62 -2.16 1.07
N ALA A 252 -5.61 -2.43 -0.24
CA ALA A 252 -4.85 -3.51 -0.84
C ALA A 252 -3.50 -3.00 -1.32
N ARG A 253 -2.44 -3.78 -1.09
CA ARG A 253 -1.07 -3.34 -1.37
C ARG A 253 -0.19 -4.50 -1.77
N TYR A 254 0.68 -4.28 -2.74
CA TYR A 254 1.72 -5.21 -3.16
C TYR A 254 2.74 -5.39 -2.03
N CYS A 255 2.83 -6.63 -1.54
CA CYS A 255 3.76 -7.02 -0.48
C CYS A 255 5.05 -7.61 -1.06
N ILE A 256 6.19 -7.33 -0.41
CA ILE A 256 7.52 -7.78 -0.83
C ILE A 256 8.24 -8.55 0.26
N ILE A 257 9.21 -9.39 -0.14
CA ILE A 257 10.15 -10.10 0.75
C ILE A 257 11.02 -9.12 1.53
#